data_AF-A0A1H9RPW0-F1
#
_entry.id   AF-A0A1H9RPW0-F1
#
_cell.length_a   1.000
_cell.length_b   1.000
_cell.length_c   1.000
_cell.angle_alpha   90.00
_cell.angle_beta   90.00
_cell.angle_gamma   90.00
#
_symmetry.space_group_name_H-M   'P 1'
#
loop_
_entity.id
_entity.type
_entity.pdbx_description
1 polymer ?
#
loop_
_entity_poly.entity_id
_entity_poly.type
_entity_poly.pdbx_seq_one_letter_code
_entity_poly.pdbx_strand_id
1 'polypeptide(L)'
;MSVLQWGLLITGTVFCLISTWIDWDGSKVVREFMHHGILFPFQYMYYLVEVAMVLLIIVFGQYAFEKWFKNDKIPYGGILVALTWGLGHWLTKGSLGVGIYTAVGGFVFGGAYLLTNRNIKLSYLFLCIMFIL
;
A
#
# COMPACT_ATOMS: atom_id res chain seq x y z
N MET A 1 1.82 16.88 11.30
CA MET A 1 1.12 15.68 11.77
C MET A 1 1.13 15.67 13.28
N SER A 2 0.05 15.24 13.94
CA SER A 2 -0.03 15.08 15.38
C SER A 2 0.69 13.80 15.85
N VAL A 3 0.97 13.69 17.15
CA VAL A 3 1.56 12.49 17.77
C VAL A 3 0.69 11.25 17.49
N LEU A 4 -0.64 11.39 17.56
CA LEU A 4 -1.57 10.31 17.24
C LEU A 4 -1.46 9.87 15.78
N GLN A 5 -1.36 10.81 14.83
CA GLN A 5 -1.20 10.48 13.41
C GLN A 5 0.09 9.70 13.15
N TRP A 6 1.20 10.11 13.78
CA TRP A 6 2.46 9.37 13.73
C TRP A 6 2.34 7.98 14.34
N GLY A 7 1.71 7.87 15.51
CA GLY A 7 1.47 6.58 16.17
C GLY A 7 0.72 5.61 15.26
N LEU A 8 -0.42 6.05 14.68
CA LEU A 8 -1.21 5.22 13.77
C LEU A 8 -0.45 4.84 12.50
N LEU A 9 0.30 5.78 11.91
CA LEU A 9 1.09 5.52 10.69
C LEU A 9 2.19 4.50 10.94
N ILE A 10 2.93 4.63 12.05
CA ILE A 10 4.00 3.72 12.42
C ILE A 10 3.41 2.34 12.76
N THR A 11 2.33 2.27 13.54
CA THR A 11 1.67 1.01 13.85
C THR A 11 1.18 0.30 12.60
N GLY A 12 0.54 1.01 11.67
CA GLY A 12 0.13 0.45 10.38
C GLY A 12 1.32 -0.04 9.55
N THR A 13 2.43 0.70 9.56
CA THR A 13 3.67 0.32 8.87
C THR A 13 4.25 -0.98 9.43
N VAL A 14 4.38 -1.06 10.76
CA VAL A 14 4.89 -2.25 11.45
C VAL A 14 3.99 -3.46 11.19
N PHE A 15 2.67 -3.28 11.19
CA PHE A 15 1.73 -4.34 10.87
C PHE A 15 1.94 -4.89 9.44
N CYS A 16 2.09 -4.00 8.44
CA CYS A 16 2.42 -4.41 7.07
C CYS A 16 3.74 -5.17 7.01
N LEU A 17 4.80 -4.68 7.66
CA LEU A 17 6.11 -5.34 7.65
C LEU A 17 6.09 -6.72 8.33
N ILE A 18 5.37 -6.87 9.44
CA ILE A 18 5.18 -8.18 10.10
C ILE A 18 4.44 -9.12 9.16
N SER A 19 3.38 -8.64 8.51
CA SER A 19 2.62 -9.44 7.56
C SER A 19 3.47 -9.89 6.37
N THR A 20 4.25 -8.98 5.78
CA THR A 20 5.20 -9.29 4.71
C THR A 20 6.24 -10.31 5.18
N TRP A 21 6.78 -10.16 6.39
CA TRP A 21 7.75 -11.10 6.94
C TRP A 21 7.18 -12.52 7.08
N ILE A 22 5.93 -12.65 7.53
CA ILE A 22 5.26 -13.95 7.66
C ILE A 22 4.99 -14.55 6.28
N ASP A 23 4.45 -13.77 5.35
CA ASP A 23 4.11 -14.22 3.99
C ASP A 23 5.36 -14.69 3.22
N TRP A 24 6.48 -14.00 3.43
CA TRP A 24 7.75 -14.33 2.79
C TRP A 24 8.59 -15.32 3.60
N ASP A 25 8.18 -15.74 4.81
CA ASP A 25 8.99 -16.57 5.70
C ASP A 25 10.39 -15.94 5.98
N GLY A 26 10.43 -14.62 6.16
CA GLY A 26 11.67 -13.87 6.36
C GLY A 26 11.70 -12.54 5.62
N SER A 27 12.91 -12.03 5.37
CA SER A 27 13.08 -10.79 4.62
C SER A 27 12.70 -10.98 3.16
N LYS A 28 11.65 -10.26 2.72
CA LYS A 28 11.25 -10.18 1.31
C LYS A 28 12.42 -9.77 0.42
N VAL A 29 13.16 -8.74 0.82
CA VAL A 29 14.32 -8.21 0.08
C VAL A 29 15.40 -9.27 -0.15
N VAL A 30 15.77 -10.02 0.88
CA VAL A 30 16.81 -11.06 0.76
C VAL A 30 16.32 -12.20 -0.14
N ARG A 31 15.07 -12.64 0.03
CA ARG A 31 14.50 -13.73 -0.76
C ARG A 31 14.34 -13.35 -2.23
N GLU A 32 13.88 -12.14 -2.50
CA GLU A 32 13.83 -11.56 -3.86
C GLU A 32 15.21 -11.49 -4.49
N PHE A 33 16.23 -11.04 -3.75
CA PHE A 33 17.61 -11.00 -4.26
C PHE A 33 18.14 -12.39 -4.62
N MET A 34 17.89 -13.39 -3.77
CA MET A 34 18.28 -14.77 -4.02
C MET A 34 17.52 -15.40 -5.20
N HIS A 35 16.25 -15.03 -5.38
CA HIS A 35 15.39 -15.56 -6.45
C HIS A 35 15.69 -14.91 -7.82
N HIS A 36 15.86 -13.59 -7.87
CA HIS A 36 16.01 -12.83 -9.12
C HIS A 36 17.47 -12.59 -9.54
N GLY A 37 18.43 -12.63 -8.61
CA GLY A 37 19.85 -12.42 -8.90
C GLY A 37 20.09 -11.11 -9.67
N ILE A 38 20.58 -11.21 -10.91
CA ILE A 38 20.87 -10.04 -11.76
C ILE A 38 19.63 -9.23 -12.16
N LEU A 39 18.44 -9.83 -12.13
CA LEU A 39 17.17 -9.15 -12.46
C LEU A 39 16.58 -8.38 -11.28
N PHE A 40 17.15 -8.54 -10.08
CA PHE A 40 16.67 -7.89 -8.85
C PHE A 40 16.49 -6.36 -8.98
N PRO A 41 17.41 -5.59 -9.61
CA PRO A 41 17.22 -4.15 -9.76
C PRO A 41 15.99 -3.80 -10.62
N PHE A 42 15.68 -4.59 -11.65
CA PHE A 42 14.50 -4.38 -12.49
C PHE A 42 13.21 -4.68 -11.74
N GLN A 43 13.20 -5.71 -10.91
CA GLN A 43 12.07 -6.02 -10.04
C GLN A 43 11.80 -4.89 -9.04
N TYR A 44 12.85 -4.31 -8.47
CA TYR A 44 12.71 -3.20 -7.52
C TYR A 44 12.32 -1.89 -8.21
N MET A 45 12.80 -1.65 -9.43
CA MET A 45 12.30 -0.55 -10.25
C MET A 45 10.81 -0.72 -10.56
N TYR A 46 10.37 -1.93 -10.89
CA TYR A 46 8.96 -2.26 -11.08
C TYR A 46 8.13 -1.95 -9.82
N TYR A 47 8.58 -2.36 -8.63
CA TYR A 47 7.88 -2.07 -7.39
C TYR A 47 7.78 -0.57 -7.07
N LEU A 48 8.82 0.21 -7.35
CA LEU A 48 8.75 1.67 -7.19
C LEU A 48 7.67 2.29 -8.10
N VAL A 49 7.59 1.84 -9.35
CA VAL A 49 6.56 2.30 -10.30
C VAL A 49 5.17 1.82 -9.88
N GLU A 50 5.05 0.59 -9.40
CA GLU A 50 3.78 0.04 -8.91
C GLU A 50 3.25 0.83 -7.71
N VAL A 51 4.11 1.14 -6.73
CA VAL A 51 3.74 1.98 -5.58
C VAL A 51 3.33 3.38 -6.02
N ALA A 52 4.03 3.97 -7.00
CA ALA A 52 3.68 5.28 -7.54
C ALA A 52 2.28 5.25 -8.20
N MET A 53 1.99 4.21 -8.98
CA MET A 53 0.68 4.01 -9.60
C MET A 53 -0.42 3.85 -8.55
N VAL A 54 -0.20 3.01 -7.53
CA VAL A 54 -1.13 2.82 -6.42
C VAL A 54 -1.39 4.14 -5.68
N LEU A 55 -0.36 4.93 -5.40
CA LEU A 55 -0.51 6.24 -4.78
C LEU A 55 -1.33 7.20 -5.65
N LEU A 56 -1.15 7.20 -6.96
CA LEU A 56 -1.95 8.04 -7.87
C LEU A 56 -3.42 7.63 -7.83
N ILE A 57 -3.74 6.34 -7.80
CA ILE A 57 -5.12 5.86 -7.64
C ILE A 57 -5.70 6.34 -6.31
N ILE A 58 -4.92 6.27 -5.22
CA ILE A 58 -5.33 6.80 -3.91
C ILE A 58 -5.60 8.29 -3.99
N VAL A 59 -4.68 9.09 -4.53
CA VAL A 59 -4.79 10.55 -4.59
C VAL A 59 -6.02 10.98 -5.40
N PHE A 60 -6.18 10.44 -6.61
CA PHE A 60 -7.30 10.82 -7.47
C PHE A 60 -8.63 10.26 -6.98
N GLY A 61 -8.65 9.03 -6.48
CA GLY A 61 -9.83 8.43 -5.86
C GLY A 61 -10.28 9.22 -4.64
N GLN A 62 -9.33 9.56 -3.75
CA GLN A 62 -9.61 10.40 -2.59
C GLN A 62 -10.21 11.73 -3.00
N TYR A 63 -9.57 12.44 -3.94
CA TYR A 63 -10.05 13.73 -4.42
C TYR A 63 -11.48 13.67 -4.99
N ALA A 64 -11.78 12.66 -5.82
CA ALA A 64 -13.10 12.51 -6.45
C ALA A 64 -14.21 12.31 -5.41
N PHE A 65 -14.02 11.35 -4.50
CA PHE A 65 -15.04 10.99 -3.52
C PHE A 65 -15.18 12.00 -2.38
N GLU A 66 -14.11 12.68 -1.97
CA GLU A 66 -14.21 13.82 -1.04
C GLU A 66 -15.09 14.93 -1.63
N LYS A 67 -14.95 15.22 -2.93
CA LYS A 67 -15.77 16.22 -3.62
C LYS A 67 -17.23 15.80 -3.74
N TRP A 68 -17.49 14.52 -3.98
CA TRP A 68 -18.86 14.00 -4.10
C TRP A 68 -19.58 13.91 -2.76
N PHE A 69 -18.91 13.37 -1.74
CA PHE A 69 -19.53 13.11 -0.43
C PHE A 69 -19.32 14.23 0.59
N LYS A 70 -18.50 15.24 0.27
CA LYS A 70 -18.20 16.38 1.15
C LYS A 70 -17.68 15.96 2.53
N ASN A 71 -16.89 14.89 2.58
CA ASN A 71 -16.32 14.33 3.80
C ASN A 71 -14.86 13.96 3.55
N ASP A 72 -13.94 14.58 4.27
CA ASP A 72 -12.49 14.44 4.10
C ASP A 72 -11.84 13.50 5.13
N LYS A 73 -12.65 12.81 5.95
CA LYS A 73 -12.15 11.94 7.03
C LYS A 73 -12.08 10.47 6.63
N ILE A 74 -12.76 10.08 5.56
CA ILE A 74 -12.84 8.70 5.09
C ILE A 74 -11.75 8.44 4.05
N PRO A 75 -10.98 7.33 4.13
CA PRO A 75 -9.94 6.99 3.16
C PRO A 75 -10.52 6.41 1.86
N TYR A 76 -11.33 7.18 1.13
CA TYR A 76 -11.93 6.75 -0.14
C TYR A 76 -10.93 6.27 -1.17
N GLY A 77 -9.76 6.91 -1.26
CA GLY A 77 -8.68 6.45 -2.13
C GLY A 77 -8.19 5.05 -1.77
N GLY A 78 -8.10 4.75 -0.46
CA GLY A 78 -7.78 3.42 0.04
C GLY A 78 -8.87 2.40 -0.22
N ILE A 79 -10.15 2.79 -0.06
CA ILE A 79 -11.29 1.95 -0.41
C ILE A 79 -11.28 1.62 -1.91
N LEU A 80 -11.00 2.60 -2.76
CA LEU A 80 -10.91 2.38 -4.21
C LEU A 80 -9.79 1.39 -4.56
N VAL A 81 -8.59 1.55 -3.98
CA VAL A 81 -7.49 0.58 -4.16
C VAL A 81 -7.87 -0.79 -3.59
N ALA A 82 -8.50 -0.85 -2.42
CA ALA A 82 -8.92 -2.11 -1.81
C ALA A 82 -9.85 -2.89 -2.75
N LEU A 83 -10.77 -2.20 -3.41
CA LEU A 83 -11.67 -2.78 -4.40
C LEU A 83 -10.92 -3.18 -5.67
N THR A 84 -10.19 -2.27 -6.31
CA THR A 84 -9.59 -2.54 -7.62
C THR A 84 -8.44 -3.53 -7.54
N TRP A 85 -7.56 -3.35 -6.55
CA TRP A 85 -6.36 -4.15 -6.40
C TRP A 85 -6.66 -5.48 -5.71
N GLY A 86 -7.55 -5.49 -4.71
CA GLY A 86 -8.02 -6.72 -4.07
C GLY A 86 -8.80 -7.62 -5.03
N LEU A 87 -9.75 -7.07 -5.80
CA LEU A 87 -10.45 -7.84 -6.84
C LEU A 87 -9.48 -8.32 -7.93
N GLY A 88 -8.56 -7.46 -8.38
CA GLY A 88 -7.54 -7.83 -9.36
C GLY A 88 -6.69 -9.00 -8.90
N HIS A 89 -6.26 -9.01 -7.64
CA HIS A 89 -5.48 -10.11 -7.07
C HIS A 89 -6.30 -11.39 -6.88
N TRP A 90 -7.56 -11.28 -6.47
CA TRP A 90 -8.44 -12.44 -6.41
C TRP A 90 -8.58 -13.08 -7.80
N LEU A 91 -8.90 -12.28 -8.82
CA LEU A 91 -9.14 -12.77 -10.18
C LEU A 91 -7.88 -13.36 -10.83
N THR A 92 -6.72 -12.72 -10.63
CA THR A 92 -5.47 -13.14 -11.28
C THR A 92 -4.72 -14.24 -10.53
N LYS A 93 -4.87 -14.33 -9.20
CA LYS A 93 -4.21 -15.36 -8.36
C LYS A 93 -5.14 -16.52 -8.00
N GLY A 94 -6.44 -16.41 -8.29
CA GLY A 94 -7.44 -17.45 -8.03
C GLY A 94 -7.75 -17.66 -6.54
N SER A 95 -7.27 -16.79 -5.65
CA SER A 95 -7.41 -16.93 -4.20
C SER A 95 -8.16 -15.76 -3.58
N LEU A 96 -9.31 -16.05 -2.97
CA LEU A 96 -10.08 -15.05 -2.22
C LEU A 96 -9.26 -14.51 -1.04
N GLY A 97 -8.48 -15.37 -0.38
CA GLY A 97 -7.61 -14.96 0.73
C GLY A 97 -6.58 -13.91 0.29
N VAL A 98 -5.93 -14.12 -0.85
CA VAL A 98 -4.98 -13.15 -1.42
C VAL A 98 -5.70 -11.85 -1.79
N GLY A 99 -6.89 -11.93 -2.39
CA GLY A 99 -7.68 -10.74 -2.69
C GLY A 99 -8.06 -9.92 -1.47
N ILE A 100 -8.52 -10.57 -0.39
CA ILE A 100 -8.85 -9.90 0.88
C ILE A 100 -7.60 -9.29 1.51
N TYR A 101 -6.48 -10.04 1.53
CA TYR A 101 -5.21 -9.56 2.04
C TYR A 101 -4.76 -8.27 1.33
N THR A 102 -4.76 -8.29 -0.01
CA THR A 102 -4.44 -7.11 -0.82
C THR A 102 -5.45 -5.97 -0.60
N ALA A 103 -6.74 -6.28 -0.43
CA ALA A 103 -7.75 -5.27 -0.15
C ALA A 103 -7.48 -4.53 1.16
N VAL A 104 -7.15 -5.27 2.22
CA VAL A 104 -6.77 -4.70 3.52
C VAL A 104 -5.52 -3.83 3.38
N GLY A 105 -4.50 -4.30 2.65
CA GLY A 105 -3.31 -3.50 2.33
C GLY A 105 -3.63 -2.18 1.62
N GLY A 106 -4.50 -2.24 0.60
CA GLY A 106 -4.98 -1.05 -0.12
C GLY A 106 -5.68 -0.03 0.79
N PHE A 107 -6.50 -0.51 1.74
CA PHE A 107 -7.14 0.35 2.73
C PHE A 107 -6.11 1.02 3.66
N VAL A 108 -5.12 0.25 4.16
CA VAL A 108 -4.03 0.78 5.00
C VAL A 108 -3.23 1.85 4.25
N PHE A 109 -2.96 1.66 2.96
CA PHE A 109 -2.24 2.65 2.14
C PHE A 109 -3.02 3.95 1.97
N GLY A 110 -4.33 3.88 1.75
CA GLY A 110 -5.17 5.09 1.75
C GLY A 110 -5.25 5.77 3.11
N GLY A 111 -5.26 4.99 4.19
CA GLY A 111 -5.11 5.49 5.55
C GLY A 111 -3.81 6.25 5.75
N ALA A 112 -2.69 5.70 5.28
CA ALA A 112 -1.37 6.34 5.34
C ALA A 112 -1.36 7.68 4.57
N TYR A 113 -2.01 7.75 3.41
CA TYR A 113 -2.17 9.02 2.67
C TYR A 113 -2.90 10.09 3.49
N LEU A 114 -3.98 9.73 4.19
CA LEU A 114 -4.69 10.69 5.07
C LEU A 114 -3.86 11.07 6.31
N LEU A 115 -3.22 10.09 6.95
CA LEU A 115 -2.42 10.29 8.17
C LEU A 115 -1.20 11.19 7.92
N THR A 116 -0.63 11.15 6.71
CA THR A 116 0.45 12.06 6.29
C THR A 116 -0.03 13.44 5.86
N ASN A 117 -1.29 13.79 6.18
CA ASN A 117 -1.95 15.02 5.74
C ASN A 117 -1.92 15.19 4.21
N ARG A 118 -2.13 14.09 3.47
CA ARG A 118 -2.14 14.08 2.00
C ARG A 118 -0.81 14.50 1.37
N ASN A 119 0.29 14.41 2.13
CA ASN A 119 1.62 14.69 1.62
C ASN A 119 2.07 13.55 0.70
N ILE A 120 2.08 13.81 -0.61
CA ILE A 120 2.39 12.80 -1.64
C ILE A 120 3.79 12.20 -1.43
N LYS A 121 4.80 13.02 -1.12
CA LYS A 121 6.18 12.53 -0.94
C LYS A 121 6.31 11.61 0.27
N LEU A 122 5.72 12.02 1.40
CA LEU A 122 5.75 11.23 2.62
C LEU A 122 4.91 9.96 2.48
N SER A 123 3.73 10.05 1.85
CA SER A 123 2.89 8.90 1.55
C SER A 123 3.64 7.89 0.68
N TYR A 124 4.27 8.35 -0.40
CA TYR A 124 5.06 7.50 -1.29
C TYR A 124 6.17 6.78 -0.53
N LEU A 125 6.92 7.49 0.33
CA LEU A 125 7.95 6.89 1.17
C LEU A 125 7.38 5.78 2.06
N PHE A 126 6.28 6.03 2.76
CA PHE A 126 5.66 5.04 3.64
C PHE A 126 5.08 3.85 2.89
N LEU A 127 4.44 4.07 1.74
CA LEU A 127 3.93 2.98 0.90
C LEU A 127 5.09 2.12 0.36
N CYS A 128 6.21 2.73 -0.04
CA CYS A 128 7.41 2.00 -0.42
C CYS A 128 7.91 1.12 0.74
N ILE A 129 7.98 1.68 1.95
CA ILE A 129 8.38 0.90 3.14
C ILE A 129 7.40 -0.26 3.39
N MET A 130 6.09 0.00 3.35
CA MET A 130 5.07 -1.01 3.63
C MET A 130 5.00 -2.13 2.58
N PHE A 131 5.31 -1.83 1.32
CA PHE A 131 5.12 -2.76 0.21
C PHE A 131 6.42 -3.45 -0.26
N ILE A 132 7.54 -2.73 -0.25
CA ILE A 132 8.81 -3.20 -0.84
C ILE A 132 9.66 -3.95 0.19
N LEU A 133 9.59 -3.56 1.46
CA LEU A 133 10.35 -4.18 2.56
C LEU A 133 9.56 -5.33 3.18
#